data_AF-A0A8D8D2F7-F1
#
_entry.id   AF-A0A8D8D2F7-F1
#
_cell.length_a   1.000
_cell.length_b   1.000
_cell.length_c   1.000
_cell.angle_alpha   90.00
_cell.angle_beta   90.00
_cell.angle_gamma   90.00
#
_symmetry.space_group_name_H-M   'P 1'
#
loop_
_entity.id
_entity.type
_entity.pdbx_description
1 polymer ?
#
loop_
_entity_poly.entity_id
_entity_poly.type
_entity_poly.pdbx_seq_one_letter_code
_entity_poly.pdbx_strand_id
1 'polypeptide(L)'
;MSKLLTVALVGLVVVLLLGRAYGGEVGENFPSSADIAEIFGKVLASQQSEVNATRCELQLQEFFEGLVSLKEYWAIQMFDAWGKIPSGILSGNFYSLGDYDQCRKAVSPPTNAGLIRGRYCQVSIPLSFLFSALGKQTGRGLPSSSKVPGLSIGSCLPDSCDASELKPLMDATLGVLLNTTNLGVTCDVPVPEVGTKEIVAIVIFSAVAALMVCSTAYDVFAAMTGRTARQAWTMFSVYSNGVKLFTIARRPAASTLYVKSDQIDCLNGIRVLSMVWIVFCHNYMTIIMSTMSNAIGIYDWIKSYHSMLIVGGTVSVDSFFLLSGMLIAWSVLKELNTRRKLNVPLMYLHRYLRLTPAFAALLLFTCTLMKYCGSGPFWSTLVKGTEDVCDEYWWSALLYVQNYVNPKRM
;
A
#
# COMPACT_ATOMS: atom_id res chain seq x y z
N MET A 1 44.56 7.42 2.71
CA MET A 1 44.75 8.30 1.53
C MET A 1 45.33 7.45 0.42
N SER A 2 44.73 7.24 -0.75
CA SER A 2 43.60 7.93 -1.37
C SER A 2 42.86 6.91 -2.25
N LYS A 3 41.89 6.20 -1.65
CA LYS A 3 40.75 5.61 -2.36
C LYS A 3 39.80 6.72 -2.88
N LEU A 4 40.09 7.99 -2.55
CA LEU A 4 39.62 9.19 -3.25
C LEU A 4 40.11 9.22 -4.71
N LEU A 5 41.26 8.59 -5.03
CA LEU A 5 41.77 8.55 -6.39
C LEU A 5 40.95 7.60 -7.28
N THR A 6 40.41 6.52 -6.72
CA THR A 6 39.62 5.51 -7.46
C THR A 6 38.17 5.92 -7.65
N VAL A 7 37.57 6.62 -6.69
CA VAL A 7 36.23 7.21 -6.83
C VAL A 7 36.28 8.51 -7.66
N ALA A 8 37.37 9.27 -7.56
CA ALA A 8 37.67 10.31 -8.55
C ALA A 8 37.82 9.66 -9.93
N LEU A 9 38.57 8.57 -10.12
CA LEU A 9 38.73 7.90 -11.42
C LEU A 9 37.42 7.40 -12.05
N VAL A 10 36.46 6.87 -11.28
CA VAL A 10 35.17 6.40 -11.85
C VAL A 10 34.23 7.57 -12.18
N GLY A 11 34.20 8.61 -11.34
CA GLY A 11 33.49 9.87 -11.66
C GLY A 11 34.15 10.65 -12.80
N LEU A 12 35.48 10.64 -12.88
CA LEU A 12 36.28 11.27 -13.93
C LEU A 12 36.14 10.49 -15.24
N VAL A 13 36.01 9.16 -15.22
CA VAL A 13 35.82 8.34 -16.43
C VAL A 13 34.40 8.49 -16.99
N VAL A 14 33.37 8.58 -16.14
CA VAL A 14 31.98 8.85 -16.57
C VAL A 14 31.80 10.28 -17.09
N VAL A 15 32.52 11.26 -16.51
CA VAL A 15 32.52 12.67 -16.98
C VAL A 15 33.45 12.89 -18.18
N LEU A 16 34.61 12.21 -18.28
CA LEU A 16 35.56 12.34 -19.41
C LEU A 16 35.15 11.56 -20.66
N LEU A 17 34.38 10.47 -20.54
CA LEU A 17 33.94 9.72 -21.72
C LEU A 17 32.76 10.37 -22.44
N LEU A 18 31.96 11.22 -21.77
CA LEU A 18 30.94 12.04 -22.42
C LEU A 18 31.40 13.47 -22.75
N GLY A 19 32.48 13.95 -22.13
CA GLY A 19 33.02 15.29 -22.37
C GLY A 19 34.02 15.44 -23.52
N ARG A 20 34.34 14.38 -24.29
CA ARG A 20 35.40 14.44 -25.32
C ARG A 20 35.02 13.95 -26.72
N ALA A 21 33.74 13.77 -27.00
CA ALA A 21 33.26 13.46 -28.35
C ALA A 21 32.67 14.67 -29.10
N TYR A 22 32.25 15.74 -28.42
CA TYR A 22 31.80 16.99 -29.06
C TYR A 22 32.23 18.20 -28.22
N GLY A 23 33.05 19.08 -28.80
CA GLY A 23 33.37 20.37 -28.20
C GLY A 23 32.12 21.23 -28.12
N GLY A 24 31.66 21.51 -26.92
CA GLY A 24 30.48 22.32 -26.59
C GLY A 24 30.40 22.51 -25.08
N GLU A 25 29.83 23.62 -24.64
CA GLU A 25 30.04 24.24 -23.33
C GLU A 25 29.65 23.39 -22.11
N VAL A 26 30.37 23.62 -21.01
CA VAL A 26 30.13 23.04 -19.68
C VAL A 26 28.82 23.60 -19.12
N GLY A 27 27.75 22.84 -19.33
CA GLY A 27 26.44 23.08 -18.73
C GLY A 27 25.51 21.96 -19.16
N GLU A 28 24.91 21.28 -18.18
CA GLU A 28 23.86 20.25 -18.34
C GLU A 28 24.35 18.82 -18.65
N ASN A 29 23.64 17.84 -18.05
CA ASN A 29 23.71 16.39 -18.27
C ASN A 29 24.57 15.56 -17.30
N PHE A 30 23.94 15.22 -16.16
CA PHE A 30 23.99 13.85 -15.64
C PHE A 30 23.74 12.84 -16.78
N PRO A 31 24.30 11.61 -16.77
CA PRO A 31 24.01 10.62 -17.79
C PRO A 31 22.49 10.48 -17.91
N SER A 32 22.00 10.73 -19.12
CA SER A 32 20.60 10.51 -19.43
C SER A 32 20.32 9.01 -19.30
N SER A 33 19.07 8.63 -19.08
CA SER A 33 18.72 7.21 -19.06
C SER A 33 19.16 6.49 -20.35
N ALA A 34 19.34 7.22 -21.46
CA ALA A 34 19.67 6.67 -22.78
C ALA A 34 21.14 6.19 -22.83
N ASP A 35 22.03 6.90 -22.13
CA ASP A 35 23.44 6.51 -21.96
C ASP A 35 23.55 5.22 -21.13
N ILE A 36 22.67 5.05 -20.14
CA ILE A 36 22.58 3.82 -19.33
C ILE A 36 22.09 2.65 -20.18
N ALA A 37 21.09 2.86 -21.03
CA ALA A 37 20.59 1.83 -21.94
C ALA A 37 21.64 1.37 -22.96
N GLU A 38 22.45 2.29 -23.48
CA GLU A 38 23.54 1.97 -24.41
C GLU A 38 24.64 1.13 -23.74
N ILE A 39 24.99 1.47 -22.49
CA ILE A 39 25.95 0.70 -21.68
C ILE A 39 25.40 -0.69 -21.38
N PHE A 40 24.12 -0.81 -21.01
CA PHE A 40 23.47 -2.10 -20.76
C PHE A 40 23.43 -2.98 -22.01
N GLY A 41 23.06 -2.42 -23.17
CA GLY A 41 23.07 -3.14 -24.45
C GLY A 41 24.45 -3.67 -24.81
N LYS A 42 25.51 -2.87 -24.60
CA LYS A 42 26.90 -3.29 -24.85
C LYS A 42 27.38 -4.37 -23.87
N VAL A 43 26.98 -4.31 -22.61
CA VAL A 43 27.34 -5.32 -21.60
C VAL A 43 26.62 -6.65 -21.86
N LEU A 44 25.35 -6.61 -22.23
CA LEU A 44 24.59 -7.80 -22.63
C LEU A 44 25.19 -8.46 -23.88
N ALA A 45 25.58 -7.67 -24.88
CA ALA A 45 26.28 -8.15 -26.07
C ALA A 45 27.66 -8.77 -25.74
N SER A 46 28.32 -8.32 -24.66
CA SER A 46 29.62 -8.86 -24.23
C SER A 46 29.52 -10.17 -23.42
N GLN A 47 28.35 -10.49 -22.86
CA GLN A 47 28.09 -11.74 -22.13
C GLN A 47 27.68 -12.91 -23.04
N GLN A 48 27.64 -12.69 -24.36
CA GLN A 48 27.14 -13.63 -25.37
C GLN A 48 28.11 -14.78 -25.69
N SER A 49 28.59 -15.47 -24.66
CA SER A 49 29.42 -16.67 -24.82
C SER A 49 28.90 -17.85 -23.99
N GLU A 50 27.59 -17.96 -23.78
CA GLU A 50 26.97 -19.21 -23.30
C GLU A 50 25.81 -19.66 -24.19
N VAL A 51 25.82 -20.95 -24.52
CA VAL A 51 25.05 -21.62 -25.58
C VAL A 51 23.57 -21.87 -25.22
N ASN A 52 23.04 -21.26 -24.14
CA ASN A 52 21.64 -21.39 -23.72
C ASN A 52 21.07 -20.03 -23.27
N ALA A 53 20.87 -19.11 -24.20
CA ALA A 53 20.23 -17.83 -23.89
C ALA A 53 18.80 -18.04 -23.39
N THR A 54 18.46 -17.47 -22.23
CA THR A 54 17.09 -17.54 -21.69
C THR A 54 16.14 -16.68 -22.54
N ARG A 55 14.84 -16.96 -22.47
CA ARG A 55 13.84 -16.11 -23.16
C ARG A 55 13.89 -14.66 -22.68
N CYS A 56 14.18 -14.45 -21.39
CA CYS A 56 14.38 -13.11 -20.83
C CYS A 56 15.56 -12.39 -21.51
N GLU A 57 16.71 -13.05 -21.67
CA GLU A 57 17.89 -12.46 -22.32
C GLU A 57 17.65 -12.07 -23.77
N LEU A 58 16.98 -12.93 -24.55
CA LEU A 58 16.63 -12.64 -25.94
C LEU A 58 15.68 -11.43 -26.04
N GLN A 59 14.65 -11.37 -25.20
CA GLN A 59 13.72 -10.25 -25.19
C GLN A 59 14.36 -8.95 -24.67
N LEU A 60 15.28 -9.04 -23.70
CA LEU A 60 16.07 -7.90 -23.24
C LEU A 60 16.97 -7.36 -24.35
N GLN A 61 17.61 -8.24 -25.12
CA GLN A 61 18.44 -7.84 -26.25
C GLN A 61 17.61 -7.10 -27.30
N GLU A 62 16.48 -7.66 -27.74
CA GLU A 62 15.58 -7.00 -28.69
C GLU A 62 15.07 -5.64 -28.16
N PHE A 63 14.77 -5.56 -26.85
CA PHE A 63 14.39 -4.30 -26.22
C PHE A 63 15.49 -3.24 -26.30
N PHE A 64 16.74 -3.58 -25.98
CA PHE A 64 17.85 -2.64 -26.05
C PHE A 64 18.22 -2.28 -27.50
N GLU A 65 18.15 -3.22 -28.44
CA GLU A 65 18.34 -2.95 -29.87
C GLU A 65 17.25 -1.99 -30.40
N GLY A 66 15.98 -2.24 -30.03
CA GLY A 66 14.85 -1.37 -30.35
C GLY A 66 15.04 0.04 -29.80
N LEU A 67 15.56 0.15 -28.57
CA LEU A 67 15.84 1.43 -27.92
C LEU A 67 17.00 2.20 -28.57
N VAL A 68 18.11 1.53 -28.91
CA VAL A 68 19.24 2.15 -29.63
C VAL A 68 18.82 2.60 -31.03
N SER A 69 17.93 1.85 -31.69
CA SER A 69 17.43 2.21 -33.01
C SER A 69 16.53 3.46 -33.00
N LEU A 70 15.93 3.80 -31.85
CA LEU A 70 14.92 4.85 -31.65
C LEU A 70 13.73 4.81 -32.64
N LYS A 71 13.54 3.69 -33.35
CA LYS A 71 12.47 3.51 -34.34
C LYS A 71 11.24 2.82 -33.75
N GLU A 72 11.43 2.07 -32.68
CA GLU A 72 10.36 1.25 -32.11
C GLU A 72 9.70 1.95 -30.93
N TYR A 73 8.45 2.37 -31.13
CA TYR A 73 7.68 3.12 -30.13
C TYR A 73 7.51 2.35 -28.81
N TRP A 74 7.30 1.03 -28.86
CA TRP A 74 7.12 0.20 -27.67
C TRP A 74 8.37 0.17 -26.79
N ALA A 75 9.58 0.14 -27.38
CA ALA A 75 10.84 0.16 -26.65
C ALA A 75 11.07 1.52 -25.99
N ILE A 76 10.79 2.62 -26.70
CA ILE A 76 10.83 3.98 -26.13
C ILE A 76 9.80 4.13 -25.01
N GLN A 77 8.58 3.62 -25.21
CA GLN A 77 7.51 3.69 -24.21
C GLN A 77 7.86 2.91 -22.94
N MET A 78 8.44 1.71 -23.05
CA MET A 78 8.91 0.93 -21.91
C MET A 78 10.01 1.67 -21.17
N PHE A 79 10.96 2.27 -21.89
CA PHE A 79 12.07 2.98 -21.30
C PHE A 79 11.69 4.32 -20.67
N ASP A 80 10.78 5.07 -21.28
CA ASP A 80 10.23 6.32 -20.71
C ASP A 80 9.47 6.06 -19.40
N ALA A 81 8.85 4.88 -19.28
CA ALA A 81 8.20 4.44 -18.05
C ALA A 81 9.18 4.14 -16.88
N TRP A 82 10.50 4.14 -17.11
CA TRP A 82 11.47 3.91 -16.05
C TRP A 82 11.55 5.08 -15.06
N GLY A 83 11.81 4.75 -13.80
CA GLY A 83 12.15 5.69 -12.76
C GLY A 83 13.50 6.33 -13.04
N LYS A 84 13.54 7.66 -12.99
CA LYS A 84 14.77 8.46 -13.12
C LYS A 84 15.45 8.60 -11.76
N ILE A 85 16.74 8.95 -11.71
CA ILE A 85 17.39 9.24 -10.43
C ILE A 85 16.68 10.45 -9.79
N PRO A 86 16.06 10.31 -8.61
CA PRO A 86 15.31 11.39 -8.01
C PRO A 86 16.24 12.47 -7.47
N SER A 87 15.85 13.73 -7.62
CA SER A 87 16.51 14.83 -6.91
C SER A 87 16.13 14.81 -5.43
N GLY A 88 17.03 15.28 -4.56
CA GLY A 88 16.75 15.36 -3.12
C GLY A 88 16.97 14.06 -2.34
N ILE A 89 17.87 13.17 -2.79
CA ILE A 89 18.25 11.95 -2.04
C ILE A 89 18.68 12.31 -0.61
N LEU A 90 19.47 13.37 -0.44
CA LEU A 90 19.91 13.87 0.87
C LEU A 90 18.79 14.57 1.67
N SER A 91 17.64 14.85 1.06
CA SER A 91 16.42 15.37 1.70
C SER A 91 15.41 14.26 2.02
N GLY A 92 15.73 13.02 1.66
CA GLY A 92 14.89 11.85 1.92
C GLY A 92 14.09 11.35 0.72
N ASN A 93 14.41 11.79 -0.50
CA ASN A 93 13.79 11.26 -1.70
C ASN A 93 14.41 9.92 -2.10
N PHE A 94 13.89 8.83 -1.55
CA PHE A 94 14.41 7.47 -1.79
C PHE A 94 13.61 6.67 -2.83
N TYR A 95 12.58 7.26 -3.43
CA TYR A 95 11.68 6.55 -4.34
C TYR A 95 11.57 7.28 -5.67
N SER A 96 11.76 6.55 -6.75
CA SER A 96 11.44 6.99 -8.10
C SER A 96 10.76 5.85 -8.84
N LEU A 97 9.43 5.87 -8.86
CA LEU A 97 8.64 4.72 -9.32
C LEU A 97 8.51 4.66 -10.84
N GLY A 98 8.77 5.77 -11.57
CA GLY A 98 8.42 5.82 -12.99
C GLY A 98 6.91 5.73 -13.23
N ASP A 99 6.50 5.40 -14.45
CA ASP A 99 5.08 5.26 -14.83
C ASP A 99 4.68 3.78 -14.91
N TYR A 100 3.99 3.33 -13.87
CA TYR A 100 3.51 1.94 -13.75
C TYR A 100 2.53 1.56 -14.87
N ASP A 101 1.59 2.45 -15.22
CA ASP A 101 0.53 2.16 -16.17
C ASP A 101 1.04 2.20 -17.61
N GLN A 102 1.97 3.11 -17.92
CA GLN A 102 2.65 3.17 -19.21
C GLN A 102 3.45 1.91 -19.46
N CYS A 103 4.17 1.40 -18.45
CA CYS A 103 4.93 0.16 -18.56
C CYS A 103 4.03 -1.04 -18.92
N ARG A 104 2.92 -1.23 -18.19
CA ARG A 104 2.01 -2.37 -18.43
C ARG A 104 1.25 -2.31 -19.75
N LYS A 105 1.08 -1.11 -20.32
CA LYS A 105 0.42 -0.92 -21.63
C LYS A 105 1.37 -1.13 -22.80
N ALA A 106 2.68 -1.14 -22.58
CA ALA A 106 3.65 -1.31 -23.65
C ALA A 106 3.67 -2.78 -24.12
N VAL A 107 3.43 -2.97 -25.42
CA VAL A 107 3.39 -4.27 -26.08
C VAL A 107 4.12 -4.16 -27.41
N SER A 108 5.07 -5.06 -27.66
CA SER A 108 5.78 -5.12 -28.93
C SER A 108 4.90 -5.75 -30.02
N PRO A 109 5.13 -5.44 -31.31
CA PRO A 109 4.71 -6.33 -32.37
C PRO A 109 5.35 -7.73 -32.17
N PRO A 110 4.76 -8.81 -32.70
CA PRO A 110 5.32 -10.14 -32.57
C PRO A 110 6.71 -10.21 -33.23
N THR A 111 7.74 -10.44 -32.42
CA THR A 111 9.14 -10.60 -32.85
C THR A 111 9.58 -12.06 -32.79
N ASN A 112 10.85 -12.34 -33.15
CA ASN A 112 11.41 -13.69 -33.11
C ASN A 112 11.52 -14.23 -31.68
N ALA A 113 11.71 -13.36 -30.68
CA ALA A 113 11.65 -13.71 -29.25
C ALA A 113 10.21 -13.81 -28.68
N GLY A 114 9.20 -13.73 -29.55
CA GLY A 114 7.78 -13.81 -29.20
C GLY A 114 7.17 -12.44 -28.86
N LEU A 115 5.95 -12.45 -28.31
CA LEU A 115 5.29 -11.22 -27.87
C LEU A 115 5.99 -10.68 -26.61
N ILE A 116 6.51 -9.45 -26.64
CA ILE A 116 7.09 -8.76 -25.48
C ILE A 116 6.02 -7.87 -24.86
N ARG A 117 5.77 -8.04 -23.57
CA ARG A 117 4.90 -7.15 -22.79
C ARG A 117 5.69 -6.53 -21.66
N GLY A 118 5.43 -5.27 -21.35
CA GLY A 118 6.05 -4.60 -20.23
C GLY A 118 5.54 -5.11 -18.88
N ARG A 119 6.48 -5.47 -18.01
CA ARG A 119 6.26 -5.87 -16.62
C ARG A 119 7.03 -4.91 -15.72
N TYR A 120 6.33 -4.39 -14.71
CA TYR A 120 6.91 -3.44 -13.77
C TYR A 120 7.79 -4.16 -12.73
N CYS A 121 9.02 -3.70 -12.56
CA CYS A 121 9.96 -4.20 -11.56
C CYS A 121 10.58 -3.05 -10.76
N GLN A 122 10.59 -3.18 -9.45
CA GLN A 122 11.26 -2.25 -8.54
C GLN A 122 12.64 -2.79 -8.17
N VAL A 123 13.64 -1.94 -8.36
CA VAL A 123 15.05 -2.20 -8.04
C VAL A 123 15.42 -1.34 -6.84
N SER A 124 15.82 -1.98 -5.75
CA SER A 124 16.27 -1.36 -4.52
C SER A 124 17.78 -1.42 -4.42
N ILE A 125 18.41 -0.25 -4.54
CA ILE A 125 19.87 -0.08 -4.51
C ILE A 125 20.24 0.41 -3.11
N PRO A 126 20.99 -0.37 -2.31
CA PRO A 126 21.40 0.09 -0.98
C PRO A 126 22.33 1.31 -1.10
N LEU A 127 22.02 2.38 -0.38
CA LEU A 127 22.85 3.61 -0.39
C LEU A 127 24.15 3.48 0.42
N SER A 128 24.59 2.26 0.76
CA SER A 128 25.84 2.01 1.48
C SER A 128 27.05 2.63 0.78
N PHE A 129 27.05 2.64 -0.56
CA PHE A 129 28.05 3.32 -1.37
C PHE A 129 28.14 4.83 -1.04
N LEU A 130 27.01 5.52 -1.00
CA LEU A 130 26.95 6.96 -0.73
C LEU A 130 27.48 7.29 0.68
N PHE A 131 27.08 6.50 1.68
CA PHE A 131 27.54 6.66 3.06
C PHE A 131 29.01 6.27 3.25
N SER A 132 29.52 5.32 2.47
CA SER A 132 30.94 4.97 2.46
C SER A 132 31.82 6.05 1.81
N ALA A 133 31.29 6.76 0.80
CA ALA A 133 31.96 7.85 0.11
C ALA A 133 31.90 9.19 0.87
N LEU A 134 30.79 9.49 1.55
CA LEU A 134 30.61 10.72 2.33
C LEU A 134 31.33 10.73 3.69
N GLY A 135 31.92 9.60 4.11
CA GLY A 135 32.56 9.47 5.41
C GLY A 135 31.56 9.58 6.58
N LYS A 136 31.96 9.14 7.77
CA LYS A 136 31.17 9.30 9.00
C LYS A 136 31.05 10.79 9.37
N GLN A 137 30.17 11.54 8.71
CA GLN A 137 29.73 12.85 9.18
C GLN A 137 28.74 12.65 10.33
N THR A 138 29.29 12.53 11.53
CA THR A 138 28.57 12.60 12.81
C THR A 138 27.98 13.99 12.97
N GLY A 139 26.72 14.21 12.58
CA GLY A 139 26.15 15.55 12.77
C GLY A 139 24.80 15.86 12.15
N ARG A 140 23.86 14.91 12.06
CA ARG A 140 22.39 15.12 12.02
C ARG A 140 21.77 13.74 11.82
N GLY A 141 21.09 13.24 12.86
CA GLY A 141 20.67 11.85 12.95
C GLY A 141 19.80 11.39 11.79
N LEU A 142 20.31 10.44 11.00
CA LEU A 142 19.47 9.40 10.42
C LEU A 142 19.45 8.24 11.43
N PRO A 143 18.28 7.71 11.83
CA PRO A 143 18.24 6.63 12.79
C PRO A 143 18.92 5.39 12.21
N SER A 144 19.89 4.86 12.96
CA SER A 144 20.42 3.51 12.85
C SER A 144 19.34 2.47 13.19
N SER A 145 18.28 2.38 12.39
CA SER A 145 17.30 1.29 12.49
C SER A 145 17.49 0.33 11.32
N SER A 146 18.38 -0.64 11.54
CA SER A 146 18.54 -1.98 10.93
C SER A 146 18.34 -2.26 9.42
N LYS A 147 17.98 -1.28 8.58
CA LYS A 147 18.02 -1.38 7.11
C LYS A 147 18.56 -0.07 6.56
N VAL A 148 19.70 -0.11 5.89
CA VAL A 148 20.23 1.04 5.16
C VAL A 148 19.15 1.48 4.16
N PRO A 149 18.73 2.76 4.12
CA PRO A 149 17.73 3.20 3.16
C PRO A 149 18.24 2.92 1.75
N GLY A 150 17.50 2.13 1.01
CA GLY A 150 17.79 1.82 -0.39
C GLY A 150 17.06 2.80 -1.30
N LEU A 151 17.73 3.27 -2.34
CA LEU A 151 17.10 4.00 -3.43
C LEU A 151 16.28 3.00 -4.24
N SER A 152 14.96 3.16 -4.22
CA SER A 152 14.03 2.32 -4.98
C SER A 152 13.68 2.97 -6.30
N ILE A 153 14.07 2.34 -7.40
CA ILE A 153 13.81 2.78 -8.77
C ILE A 153 12.88 1.78 -9.46
N GLY A 154 11.78 2.26 -10.02
CA GLY A 154 10.91 1.48 -10.89
C GLY A 154 11.56 1.30 -12.28
N SER A 155 11.44 0.12 -12.84
CA SER A 155 11.96 -0.26 -14.15
C SER A 155 10.89 -1.06 -14.89
N CYS A 156 10.83 -0.88 -16.20
CA CYS A 156 9.94 -1.64 -17.05
C CYS A 156 10.75 -2.66 -17.85
N LEU A 157 10.48 -3.95 -17.62
CA LEU A 157 11.23 -5.05 -18.21
C LEU A 157 10.28 -6.01 -18.94
N PRO A 158 10.78 -6.85 -19.84
CA PRO A 158 9.96 -7.87 -20.49
C PRO A 158 9.27 -8.81 -19.48
N ASP A 159 8.06 -9.24 -19.80
CA ASP A 159 7.24 -10.14 -18.98
C ASP A 159 7.90 -11.50 -18.69
N SER A 160 8.74 -11.97 -19.62
CA SER A 160 9.49 -13.23 -19.50
C SER A 160 10.59 -13.16 -18.45
N CYS A 161 10.97 -11.97 -17.99
CA CYS A 161 11.99 -11.79 -16.97
C CYS A 161 11.40 -11.89 -15.56
N ASP A 162 11.85 -12.89 -14.81
CA ASP A 162 11.55 -13.02 -13.39
C ASP A 162 12.64 -12.42 -12.50
N ALA A 163 12.27 -12.07 -11.27
CA ALA A 163 13.20 -11.46 -10.31
C ALA A 163 14.40 -12.36 -9.96
N SER A 164 14.32 -13.68 -10.16
CA SER A 164 15.42 -14.62 -9.95
C SER A 164 16.49 -14.54 -11.04
N GLU A 165 16.10 -14.29 -12.28
CA GLU A 165 17.01 -14.18 -13.42
C GLU A 165 17.62 -12.77 -13.49
N LEU A 166 16.86 -11.75 -13.08
CA LEU A 166 17.32 -10.36 -13.15
C LEU A 166 18.34 -10.01 -12.07
N LYS A 167 18.22 -10.55 -10.85
CA LYS A 167 19.14 -10.29 -9.73
C LYS A 167 20.62 -10.50 -10.09
N PRO A 168 21.05 -11.68 -10.57
CA PRO A 168 22.45 -11.91 -10.90
C PRO A 168 22.96 -10.99 -12.01
N LEU A 169 22.13 -10.70 -13.02
CA LEU A 169 22.47 -9.78 -14.10
C LEU A 169 22.68 -8.35 -13.58
N MET A 170 21.82 -7.88 -12.68
CA MET A 170 21.94 -6.56 -12.07
C MET A 170 23.10 -6.45 -11.08
N ASP A 171 23.36 -7.50 -10.30
CA ASP A 171 24.52 -7.53 -9.40
C ASP A 171 25.84 -7.54 -10.18
N ALA A 172 25.92 -8.26 -11.31
CA ALA A 172 27.10 -8.28 -12.17
C ALA A 172 27.39 -6.93 -12.84
N THR A 173 26.34 -6.12 -13.09
CA THR A 173 26.46 -4.81 -13.76
C THR A 173 26.51 -3.67 -12.76
N LEU A 174 25.39 -3.37 -12.09
CA LEU A 174 25.28 -2.29 -11.10
C LEU A 174 26.09 -2.59 -9.84
N GLY A 175 26.15 -3.85 -9.40
CA GLY A 175 26.89 -4.20 -8.19
C GLY A 175 28.38 -3.92 -8.32
N VAL A 176 28.96 -4.15 -9.50
CA VAL A 176 30.35 -3.79 -9.81
C VAL A 176 30.52 -2.28 -9.94
N LEU A 177 29.63 -1.59 -10.65
CA LEU A 177 29.69 -0.13 -10.84
C LEU A 177 29.55 0.65 -9.53
N LEU A 178 28.67 0.20 -8.63
CA LEU A 178 28.33 0.87 -7.38
C LEU A 178 29.06 0.28 -6.16
N ASN A 179 29.85 -0.80 -6.35
CA ASN A 179 30.52 -1.53 -5.28
C ASN A 179 29.54 -1.97 -4.16
N THR A 180 28.38 -2.50 -4.56
CA THR A 180 27.30 -2.98 -3.67
C THR A 180 26.96 -4.43 -3.96
N THR A 181 26.84 -5.27 -2.93
CA THR A 181 26.73 -6.73 -3.09
C THR A 181 25.35 -7.32 -2.77
N ASN A 182 24.28 -6.52 -2.76
CA ASN A 182 22.92 -7.00 -2.47
C ASN A 182 21.85 -6.07 -3.08
N LEU A 183 21.64 -6.11 -4.40
CA LEU A 183 20.51 -5.40 -5.01
C LEU A 183 19.19 -6.15 -4.74
N GLY A 184 18.18 -5.42 -4.30
CA GLY A 184 16.84 -5.97 -4.10
C GLY A 184 15.99 -5.79 -5.36
N VAL A 185 15.73 -6.85 -6.11
CA VAL A 185 14.76 -6.80 -7.23
C VAL A 185 13.44 -7.42 -6.80
N THR A 186 12.35 -6.69 -7.01
CA THR A 186 10.98 -7.14 -6.82
C THR A 186 10.14 -6.78 -8.03
N CYS A 187 9.66 -7.79 -8.76
CA CYS A 187 8.79 -7.59 -9.93
C CYS A 187 7.32 -7.80 -9.58
N ASP A 188 6.45 -7.06 -10.26
CA ASP A 188 5.01 -7.23 -10.16
C ASP A 188 4.64 -8.64 -10.59
N VAL A 189 3.71 -9.29 -9.88
CA VAL A 189 3.28 -10.66 -10.21
C VAL A 189 1.94 -10.53 -10.93
N PRO A 190 1.72 -11.24 -12.05
CA PRO A 190 0.42 -11.25 -12.69
C PRO A 190 -0.67 -11.60 -11.68
N VAL A 191 -1.82 -10.92 -11.79
CA VAL A 191 -2.95 -11.11 -10.88
C VAL A 191 -3.30 -12.60 -10.85
N PRO A 192 -3.27 -13.26 -9.68
CA PRO A 192 -3.55 -14.68 -9.59
C PRO A 192 -5.00 -14.96 -9.97
N GLU A 193 -5.21 -16.11 -10.60
CA GLU A 193 -6.56 -16.60 -10.90
C GLU A 193 -7.41 -16.68 -9.62
N VAL A 194 -8.72 -16.54 -9.78
CA VAL A 194 -9.66 -16.53 -8.65
C VAL A 194 -9.71 -17.92 -8.03
N GLY A 195 -9.17 -18.05 -6.82
CA GLY A 195 -9.15 -19.30 -6.08
C GLY A 195 -10.47 -19.60 -5.36
N THR A 196 -10.52 -20.76 -4.71
CA THR A 196 -11.71 -21.22 -3.99
C THR A 196 -12.10 -20.29 -2.84
N LYS A 197 -11.12 -19.72 -2.11
CA LYS A 197 -11.36 -18.80 -0.97
C LYS A 197 -12.05 -17.51 -1.43
N GLU A 198 -11.64 -17.01 -2.60
CA GLU A 198 -12.20 -15.83 -3.24
C GLU A 198 -13.62 -16.09 -3.76
N ILE A 199 -13.87 -17.23 -4.41
CA ILE A 199 -15.21 -17.59 -4.90
C ILE A 199 -16.21 -17.65 -3.74
N VAL A 200 -15.85 -18.27 -2.62
CA VAL A 200 -16.71 -18.34 -1.43
C VAL A 200 -17.03 -16.93 -0.91
N ALA A 201 -16.04 -16.03 -0.84
CA ALA A 201 -16.26 -14.66 -0.42
C ALA A 201 -17.22 -13.91 -1.37
N ILE A 202 -17.03 -14.04 -2.68
CA ILE A 202 -17.91 -13.43 -3.70
C ILE A 202 -19.34 -13.94 -3.55
N VAL A 203 -19.54 -15.24 -3.33
CA VAL A 203 -20.87 -15.83 -3.12
C VAL A 203 -21.53 -15.25 -1.86
N ILE A 204 -20.80 -15.11 -0.76
CA ILE A 204 -21.34 -14.53 0.48
C ILE A 204 -21.73 -13.06 0.29
N PHE A 205 -20.85 -12.24 -0.29
CA PHE A 205 -21.14 -10.82 -0.53
C PHE A 205 -22.29 -10.63 -1.54
N SER A 206 -22.33 -11.43 -2.60
CA SER A 206 -23.41 -11.38 -3.58
C SER A 206 -24.75 -11.84 -3.00
N ALA A 207 -24.76 -12.85 -2.11
CA ALA A 207 -25.98 -13.26 -1.39
C ALA A 207 -26.52 -12.14 -0.49
N VAL A 208 -25.64 -11.46 0.27
CA VAL A 208 -26.03 -10.30 1.09
C VAL A 208 -26.53 -9.15 0.19
N ALA A 209 -25.87 -8.88 -0.93
CA ALA A 209 -26.31 -7.88 -1.90
C ALA A 209 -27.69 -8.20 -2.49
N ALA A 210 -27.93 -9.46 -2.85
CA ALA A 210 -29.23 -9.91 -3.34
C ALA A 210 -30.32 -9.73 -2.27
N LEU A 211 -30.04 -10.07 -1.01
CA LEU A 211 -30.97 -9.83 0.10
C LEU A 211 -31.27 -8.33 0.28
N MET A 212 -30.26 -7.46 0.16
CA MET A 212 -30.47 -6.00 0.21
C MET A 212 -31.35 -5.51 -0.93
N VAL A 213 -31.13 -5.98 -2.17
CA VAL A 213 -31.94 -5.61 -3.33
C VAL A 213 -33.38 -6.10 -3.17
N CYS A 214 -33.60 -7.37 -2.82
CA CYS A 214 -34.93 -7.93 -2.59
C CYS A 214 -35.68 -7.21 -1.46
N SER A 215 -35.00 -6.93 -0.34
CA SER A 215 -35.57 -6.22 0.79
C SER A 215 -35.94 -4.77 0.44
N THR A 216 -35.06 -4.08 -0.29
CA THR A 216 -35.32 -2.69 -0.74
C THR A 216 -36.45 -2.64 -1.76
N ALA A 217 -36.51 -3.59 -2.71
CA ALA A 217 -37.60 -3.68 -3.68
C ALA A 217 -38.95 -3.93 -3.01
N TYR A 218 -39.01 -4.83 -2.02
CA TYR A 218 -40.23 -5.07 -1.23
C TYR A 218 -40.68 -3.81 -0.46
N ASP A 219 -39.74 -3.11 0.16
CA ASP A 219 -40.01 -1.90 0.94
C ASP A 219 -40.55 -0.77 0.06
N VAL A 220 -39.93 -0.54 -1.10
CA VAL A 220 -40.37 0.44 -2.09
C VAL A 220 -41.75 0.07 -2.65
N PHE A 221 -41.99 -1.21 -2.96
CA PHE A 221 -43.30 -1.67 -3.41
C PHE A 221 -44.38 -1.47 -2.34
N ALA A 222 -44.09 -1.82 -1.09
CA ALA A 222 -45.01 -1.59 0.02
C ALA A 222 -45.34 -0.11 0.20
N ALA A 223 -44.34 0.77 0.08
CA ALA A 223 -44.51 2.22 0.14
C ALA A 223 -45.38 2.76 -0.99
N MET A 224 -45.16 2.31 -2.24
CA MET A 224 -45.99 2.70 -3.39
C MET A 224 -47.44 2.23 -3.28
N THR A 225 -47.65 1.04 -2.70
CA THR A 225 -48.99 0.43 -2.55
C THR A 225 -49.72 0.88 -1.28
N GLY A 226 -49.13 1.77 -0.48
CA GLY A 226 -49.70 2.25 0.79
C GLY A 226 -49.85 1.17 1.87
N ARG A 227 -49.10 0.05 1.77
CA ARG A 227 -49.13 -1.05 2.74
C ARG A 227 -48.05 -0.85 3.80
N THR A 228 -48.34 -1.23 5.04
CA THR A 228 -47.33 -1.26 6.11
C THR A 228 -46.37 -2.42 5.89
N ALA A 229 -45.10 -2.12 5.64
CA ALA A 229 -44.07 -3.13 5.42
C ALA A 229 -43.78 -3.90 6.71
N ARG A 230 -43.73 -5.24 6.64
CA ARG A 230 -43.43 -6.07 7.82
C ARG A 230 -41.95 -5.96 8.19
N GLN A 231 -41.68 -5.71 9.48
CA GLN A 231 -40.34 -5.43 10.00
C GLN A 231 -39.27 -6.48 9.63
N ALA A 232 -39.64 -7.77 9.54
CA ALA A 232 -38.73 -8.85 9.17
C ALA A 232 -38.20 -8.74 7.72
N TRP A 233 -39.02 -8.25 6.80
CA TRP A 233 -38.68 -8.16 5.38
C TRP A 233 -37.97 -6.85 5.03
N THR A 234 -38.02 -5.86 5.91
CA THR A 234 -37.35 -4.55 5.77
C THR A 234 -36.02 -4.47 6.51
N MET A 235 -35.56 -5.55 7.17
CA MET A 235 -34.33 -5.53 7.98
C MET A 235 -33.10 -5.14 7.14
N PHE A 236 -33.02 -5.60 5.90
CA PHE A 236 -31.92 -5.32 4.96
C PHE A 236 -32.24 -4.22 3.96
N SER A 237 -33.36 -3.49 4.12
CA SER A 237 -33.77 -2.44 3.18
C SER A 237 -32.85 -1.23 3.29
N VAL A 238 -32.22 -0.86 2.19
CA VAL A 238 -31.36 0.34 2.13
C VAL A 238 -32.19 1.60 2.22
N TYR A 239 -33.42 1.60 1.69
CA TYR A 239 -34.31 2.77 1.71
C TYR A 239 -34.75 3.13 3.14
N SER A 240 -35.47 2.25 3.83
CA SER A 240 -35.93 2.50 5.20
C SER A 240 -34.78 2.75 6.19
N ASN A 241 -33.70 1.97 6.12
CA ASN A 241 -32.56 2.16 7.00
C ASN A 241 -31.78 3.44 6.66
N GLY A 242 -31.67 3.78 5.38
CA GLY A 242 -31.05 5.03 4.92
C GLY A 242 -31.84 6.26 5.37
N VAL A 243 -33.17 6.25 5.22
CA VAL A 243 -34.03 7.32 5.75
C VAL A 243 -33.82 7.46 7.26
N LYS A 244 -33.85 6.36 8.02
CA LYS A 244 -33.56 6.40 9.48
C LYS A 244 -32.18 6.94 9.81
N LEU A 245 -31.17 6.66 8.98
CA LEU A 245 -29.79 7.13 9.18
C LEU A 245 -29.67 8.64 8.95
N PHE A 246 -30.35 9.17 7.94
CA PHE A 246 -30.30 10.60 7.59
C PHE A 246 -31.38 11.44 8.29
N THR A 247 -32.38 10.82 8.92
CA THR A 247 -33.38 11.55 9.70
C THR A 247 -32.75 12.11 10.97
N ILE A 248 -32.53 13.43 10.97
CA ILE A 248 -32.19 14.17 12.18
C ILE A 248 -33.47 14.31 13.00
N ALA A 249 -33.68 13.41 13.96
CA ALA A 249 -34.78 13.52 14.91
C ALA A 249 -34.58 14.75 15.79
N ARG A 250 -35.16 15.90 15.40
CA ARG A 250 -35.33 17.03 16.32
C ARG A 250 -36.35 16.60 17.37
N ARG A 251 -35.93 16.48 18.64
CA ARG A 251 -36.90 16.37 19.74
C ARG A 251 -37.79 17.63 19.68
N PRO A 252 -39.13 17.49 19.68
CA PRO A 252 -39.99 18.66 19.78
C PRO A 252 -39.67 19.35 21.10
N ALA A 253 -39.30 20.63 21.04
CA ALA A 253 -38.98 21.47 22.20
C ALA A 253 -40.17 21.66 23.17
N ALA A 254 -41.34 21.10 22.85
CA ALA A 254 -42.62 21.34 23.50
C ALA A 254 -43.11 20.22 24.44
N SER A 255 -42.30 19.21 24.77
CA SER A 255 -42.66 18.29 25.85
C SER A 255 -41.95 18.72 27.15
N THR A 256 -42.64 19.52 27.96
CA THR A 256 -42.31 19.86 29.36
C THR A 256 -42.27 18.65 30.30
N LEU A 257 -42.45 17.43 29.78
CA LEU A 257 -42.27 16.18 30.51
C LEU A 257 -40.83 15.69 30.27
N TYR A 258 -40.03 15.65 31.34
CA TYR A 258 -38.70 15.01 31.34
C TYR A 258 -38.86 13.51 31.02
N VAL A 259 -38.87 13.16 29.72
CA VAL A 259 -38.80 11.77 29.28
C VAL A 259 -37.36 11.33 29.46
N LYS A 260 -37.12 10.45 30.44
CA LYS A 260 -35.83 9.84 30.71
C LYS A 260 -35.31 9.15 29.44
N SER A 261 -34.45 9.82 28.69
CA SER A 261 -33.79 9.25 27.52
C SER A 261 -32.92 8.08 27.98
N ASP A 262 -33.05 6.94 27.31
CA ASP A 262 -32.17 5.79 27.52
C ASP A 262 -30.80 5.97 26.83
N GLN A 263 -30.53 7.17 26.30
CA GLN A 263 -29.29 7.54 25.63
C GLN A 263 -28.80 8.89 26.13
N ILE A 264 -27.50 8.95 26.43
CA ILE A 264 -26.80 10.16 26.84
C ILE A 264 -26.32 10.87 25.56
N ASP A 265 -27.03 11.93 25.15
CA ASP A 265 -26.85 12.56 23.83
C ASP A 265 -25.44 13.14 23.62
N CYS A 266 -24.81 13.69 24.67
CA CYS A 266 -23.46 14.25 24.57
C CYS A 266 -22.39 13.18 24.24
N LEU A 267 -22.61 11.91 24.59
CA LEU A 267 -21.70 10.83 24.24
C LEU A 267 -21.65 10.58 22.73
N ASN A 268 -22.77 10.81 22.03
CA ASN A 268 -22.80 10.72 20.57
C ASN A 268 -21.94 11.83 19.94
N GLY A 269 -21.92 13.03 20.50
CA GLY A 269 -21.02 14.12 20.07
C GLY A 269 -19.55 13.77 20.26
N ILE A 270 -19.19 13.22 21.43
CA ILE A 270 -17.82 12.77 21.71
C ILE A 270 -17.39 11.69 20.71
N ARG A 271 -18.26 10.71 20.41
CA ARG A 271 -17.96 9.67 19.40
C ARG A 271 -17.61 10.28 18.05
N VAL A 272 -18.42 11.22 17.56
CA VAL A 272 -18.20 11.86 16.25
C VAL A 272 -16.83 12.56 16.22
N LEU A 273 -16.50 13.34 17.26
CA LEU A 273 -15.20 14.01 17.35
C LEU A 273 -14.04 13.00 17.38
N SER A 274 -14.16 11.92 18.16
CA SER A 274 -13.15 10.85 18.20
C SER A 274 -13.04 10.09 16.87
N MET A 275 -14.14 9.86 16.15
CA MET A 275 -14.12 9.24 14.81
C MET A 275 -13.42 10.12 13.78
N VAL A 276 -13.71 11.43 13.77
CA VAL A 276 -13.03 12.40 12.88
C VAL A 276 -11.53 12.40 13.17
N TRP A 277 -11.14 12.38 14.44
CA TRP A 277 -9.74 12.32 14.83
C TRP A 277 -9.03 11.03 14.35
N ILE A 278 -9.67 9.86 14.50
CA ILE A 278 -9.15 8.58 14.00
C ILE A 278 -8.97 8.61 12.47
N VAL A 279 -9.98 9.08 11.73
CA VAL A 279 -9.90 9.17 10.25
C VAL A 279 -8.78 10.10 9.82
N PHE A 280 -8.65 11.26 10.48
CA PHE A 280 -7.57 12.21 10.22
C PHE A 280 -6.18 11.59 10.46
N CYS A 281 -6.01 10.85 11.56
CA CYS A 281 -4.76 10.16 11.88
C CYS A 281 -4.41 9.07 10.84
N HIS A 282 -5.37 8.20 10.49
CA HIS A 282 -5.12 7.14 9.51
C HIS A 282 -4.77 7.69 8.12
N ASN A 283 -5.40 8.79 7.69
CA ASN A 283 -5.04 9.44 6.43
C ASN A 283 -3.55 9.85 6.42
N TYR A 284 -3.09 10.52 7.49
CA TYR A 284 -1.68 10.90 7.60
C TYR A 284 -0.74 9.71 7.72
N MET A 285 -1.14 8.64 8.42
CA MET A 285 -0.36 7.40 8.46
C MET A 285 -0.19 6.81 7.06
N THR A 286 -1.25 6.77 6.25
CA THR A 286 -1.16 6.32 4.85
C THR A 286 -0.23 7.22 4.02
N ILE A 287 -0.28 8.54 4.22
CA ILE A 287 0.63 9.49 3.53
C ILE A 287 2.08 9.24 3.92
N ILE A 288 2.38 9.04 5.21
CA ILE A 288 3.74 8.79 5.71
C ILE A 288 4.28 7.43 5.20
N MET A 289 3.41 6.44 5.05
CA MET A 289 3.76 5.14 4.48
C MET A 289 3.90 5.18 2.94
N SER A 290 3.47 6.27 2.30
CA SER A 290 3.59 6.48 0.86
C SER A 290 4.93 7.14 0.50
N THR A 291 5.22 7.26 -0.79
CA THR A 291 6.47 7.87 -1.26
C THR A 291 6.50 9.36 -1.00
N MET A 292 7.52 9.83 -0.28
CA MET A 292 7.72 11.24 0.03
C MET A 292 9.06 11.72 -0.53
N SER A 293 9.06 12.86 -1.21
CA SER A 293 10.28 13.49 -1.72
C SER A 293 11.15 14.12 -0.62
N ASN A 294 10.55 14.51 0.50
CA ASN A 294 11.22 15.16 1.62
C ASN A 294 11.03 14.40 2.93
N ALA A 295 11.29 13.09 2.92
CA ALA A 295 11.04 12.24 4.09
C ALA A 295 11.83 12.67 5.35
N ILE A 296 12.98 13.34 5.19
CA ILE A 296 13.75 13.83 6.34
C ILE A 296 13.05 14.99 7.05
N GLY A 297 12.25 15.79 6.33
CA GLY A 297 11.45 16.88 6.92
C GLY A 297 10.40 16.39 7.92
N ILE A 298 10.03 15.10 7.88
CA ILE A 298 9.12 14.48 8.85
C ILE A 298 9.69 14.59 10.27
N TYR A 299 11.01 14.45 10.46
CA TYR A 299 11.62 14.54 11.79
C TYR A 299 11.44 15.92 12.42
N ASP A 300 11.49 16.98 11.62
CA ASP A 300 11.26 18.35 12.10
C ASP A 300 9.77 18.61 12.31
N TRP A 301 8.92 18.06 11.45
CA TRP A 301 7.47 18.13 11.62
C TRP A 301 6.98 17.42 12.89
N ILE A 302 7.51 16.23 13.22
CA ILE A 302 7.19 15.48 14.46
C ILE A 302 7.56 16.28 15.72
N LYS A 303 8.55 17.17 15.66
CA LYS A 303 8.91 18.04 16.80
C LYS A 303 8.00 19.26 16.91
N SER A 304 7.24 19.59 15.86
CA SER A 304 6.33 20.72 15.86
C SER A 304 5.04 20.41 16.62
N TYR A 305 4.42 21.44 17.22
CA TYR A 305 3.15 21.29 17.92
C TYR A 305 2.00 20.83 17.00
N HIS A 306 2.08 21.12 15.70
CA HIS A 306 1.08 20.68 14.71
C HIS A 306 0.98 19.16 14.60
N SER A 307 2.08 18.45 14.85
CA SER A 307 2.11 16.98 14.78
C SER A 307 1.45 16.31 15.99
N MET A 308 1.22 17.04 17.08
CA MET A 308 0.74 16.47 18.35
C MET A 308 -0.59 15.73 18.20
N LEU A 309 -1.51 16.25 17.38
CA LEU A 309 -2.78 15.58 17.10
C LEU A 309 -2.59 14.23 16.42
N ILE A 310 -1.57 14.09 15.58
CA ILE A 310 -1.34 12.88 14.77
C ILE A 310 -0.53 11.86 15.57
N VAL A 311 0.56 12.31 16.20
CA VAL A 311 1.39 11.49 17.07
C VAL A 311 0.58 10.99 18.27
N GLY A 312 -0.31 11.82 18.81
CA GLY A 312 -1.25 11.46 19.87
C GLY A 312 -2.50 10.70 19.41
N GLY A 313 -2.59 10.29 18.14
CA GLY A 313 -3.79 9.66 17.58
C GLY A 313 -4.19 8.35 18.27
N THR A 314 -3.25 7.64 18.90
CA THR A 314 -3.55 6.45 19.72
C THR A 314 -4.45 6.76 20.90
N VAL A 315 -4.34 7.96 21.49
CA VAL A 315 -5.18 8.43 22.61
C VAL A 315 -6.64 8.63 22.17
N SER A 316 -6.89 8.81 20.87
CA SER A 316 -8.27 8.88 20.37
C SER A 316 -9.04 7.57 20.61
N VAL A 317 -8.35 6.42 20.64
CA VAL A 317 -8.98 5.12 20.91
C VAL A 317 -9.39 4.99 22.38
N ASP A 318 -8.68 5.64 23.30
CA ASP A 318 -9.01 5.65 24.74
C ASP A 318 -10.38 6.26 25.01
N SER A 319 -10.80 7.23 24.19
CA SER A 319 -12.15 7.80 24.25
C SER A 319 -13.21 6.70 24.03
N PHE A 320 -13.00 5.80 23.06
CA PHE A 320 -13.92 4.69 22.82
C PHE A 320 -13.87 3.63 23.92
N PHE A 321 -12.69 3.37 24.51
CA PHE A 321 -12.58 2.49 25.66
C PHE A 321 -13.35 3.03 26.87
N LEU A 322 -13.18 4.31 27.19
CA LEU A 322 -13.89 4.99 28.28
C LEU A 322 -15.41 4.94 28.07
N LEU A 323 -15.88 5.31 26.87
CA LEU A 323 -17.31 5.29 26.53
C LEU A 323 -17.89 3.88 26.63
N SER A 324 -17.16 2.87 26.15
CA SER A 324 -17.58 1.48 26.23
C SER A 324 -17.66 0.99 27.67
N GLY A 325 -16.67 1.30 28.50
CA GLY A 325 -16.66 0.95 29.93
C GLY A 325 -17.81 1.61 30.70
N MET A 326 -18.04 2.91 30.47
CA MET A 326 -19.14 3.66 31.09
C MET A 326 -20.51 3.07 30.73
N LEU A 327 -20.74 2.76 29.44
CA LEU A 327 -22.02 2.21 28.99
C LEU A 327 -22.27 0.79 29.50
N ILE A 328 -21.22 -0.04 29.56
CA ILE A 328 -21.31 -1.37 30.17
C ILE A 328 -21.67 -1.23 31.65
N ALA A 329 -20.95 -0.41 32.42
CA ALA A 329 -21.24 -0.18 33.83
C ALA A 329 -22.67 0.32 34.06
N TRP A 330 -23.13 1.26 33.23
CA TRP A 330 -24.50 1.78 33.30
C TRP A 330 -25.55 0.70 33.01
N SER A 331 -25.33 -0.14 31.99
CA SER A 331 -26.23 -1.24 31.65
C SER A 331 -26.29 -2.32 32.74
N VAL A 332 -25.13 -2.65 33.35
CA VAL A 332 -25.03 -3.61 34.45
C VAL A 332 -25.77 -3.11 35.68
N LEU A 333 -25.57 -1.83 36.06
CA LEU A 333 -26.27 -1.22 37.18
C LEU A 333 -27.79 -1.19 36.97
N LYS A 334 -28.23 -0.91 35.74
CA LYS A 334 -29.66 -0.92 35.36
C LYS A 334 -30.28 -2.32 35.48
N GLU A 335 -29.58 -3.35 35.00
CA GLU A 335 -30.05 -4.74 35.09
C GLU A 335 -30.06 -5.23 36.55
N LEU A 336 -29.04 -4.87 37.34
CA LEU A 336 -28.98 -5.21 38.76
C LEU A 336 -30.12 -4.56 39.56
N ASN A 337 -30.47 -3.31 39.24
CA ASN A 337 -31.60 -2.63 39.87
C ASN A 337 -32.96 -3.24 39.46
N THR A 338 -33.09 -3.71 38.21
CA THR A 338 -34.36 -4.21 37.68
C THR A 338 -34.59 -5.69 38.02
N ARG A 339 -33.60 -6.55 37.77
CA ARG A 339 -33.74 -8.02 37.86
C ARG A 339 -32.96 -8.66 39.00
N ARG A 340 -32.10 -7.92 39.71
CA ARG A 340 -31.22 -8.39 40.81
C ARG A 340 -30.29 -9.57 40.48
N LYS A 341 -30.26 -10.03 39.23
CA LYS A 341 -29.43 -11.14 38.73
C LYS A 341 -28.68 -10.69 37.50
N LEU A 342 -27.42 -11.09 37.39
CA LEU A 342 -26.56 -10.76 36.27
C LEU A 342 -26.14 -12.04 35.52
N ASN A 343 -26.62 -12.20 34.29
CA ASN A 343 -26.18 -13.29 33.42
C ASN A 343 -24.97 -12.82 32.60
N VAL A 344 -23.80 -12.86 33.22
CA VAL A 344 -22.53 -12.44 32.58
C VAL A 344 -22.27 -13.15 31.25
N PRO A 345 -22.46 -14.49 31.13
CA PRO A 345 -22.22 -15.17 29.84
C PRO A 345 -23.13 -14.69 28.72
N LEU A 346 -24.41 -14.42 29.03
CA LEU A 346 -25.38 -13.91 28.05
C LEU A 346 -25.02 -12.50 27.58
N MET A 347 -24.49 -11.66 28.47
CA MET A 347 -24.02 -10.31 28.13
C MET A 347 -22.85 -10.37 27.13
N TYR A 348 -21.87 -11.24 27.36
CA TYR A 348 -20.76 -11.44 26.43
C TYR A 348 -21.21 -12.07 25.11
N LEU A 349 -22.16 -13.00 25.13
CA LEU A 349 -22.72 -13.60 23.91
C LEU A 349 -23.40 -12.53 23.04
N HIS A 350 -24.25 -11.67 23.61
CA HIS A 350 -24.86 -10.56 22.87
C HIS A 350 -23.82 -9.59 22.31
N ARG A 351 -22.75 -9.32 23.06
CA ARG A 351 -21.66 -8.46 22.58
C ARG A 351 -20.93 -9.09 21.39
N TYR A 352 -20.66 -10.39 21.46
CA TYR A 352 -20.03 -11.14 20.37
C TYR A 352 -20.92 -11.15 19.12
N LEU A 353 -22.19 -11.56 19.25
CA LEU A 353 -23.14 -11.60 18.13
C LEU A 353 -23.39 -10.22 17.48
N ARG A 354 -23.18 -9.12 18.22
CA ARG A 354 -23.32 -7.77 17.69
C ARG A 354 -22.10 -7.29 16.90
N LEU A 355 -20.88 -7.58 17.36
CA LEU A 355 -19.65 -7.02 16.77
C LEU A 355 -19.05 -7.93 15.69
N THR A 356 -19.08 -9.24 15.94
CA THR A 356 -18.43 -10.23 15.08
C THR A 356 -18.92 -10.24 13.63
N PRO A 357 -20.22 -10.07 13.29
CA PRO A 357 -20.65 -10.13 11.89
C PRO A 357 -20.00 -9.06 11.00
N ALA A 358 -19.92 -7.82 11.47
CA ALA A 358 -19.30 -6.73 10.72
C ALA A 358 -17.78 -6.92 10.61
N PHE A 359 -17.15 -7.34 11.70
CA PHE A 359 -15.70 -7.60 11.71
C PHE A 359 -15.32 -8.79 10.84
N ALA A 360 -16.11 -9.88 10.86
CA ALA A 360 -15.91 -11.05 10.02
C ALA A 360 -16.05 -10.72 8.52
N ALA A 361 -17.00 -9.86 8.16
CA ALA A 361 -17.14 -9.39 6.79
C ALA A 361 -15.91 -8.57 6.34
N LEU A 362 -15.41 -7.68 7.20
CA LEU A 362 -14.18 -6.93 6.94
C LEU A 362 -12.97 -7.87 6.76
N LEU A 363 -12.80 -8.83 7.69
CA LEU A 363 -11.69 -9.78 7.65
C LEU A 363 -11.75 -10.66 6.39
N LEU A 364 -12.93 -11.16 6.03
CA LEU A 364 -13.14 -11.92 4.81
C LEU A 364 -12.75 -11.09 3.57
N PHE A 365 -13.14 -9.82 3.53
CA PHE A 365 -12.78 -8.90 2.44
C PHE A 365 -11.27 -8.68 2.36
N THR A 366 -10.61 -8.38 3.48
CA THR A 366 -9.16 -8.10 3.51
C THR A 366 -8.32 -9.31 3.15
N CYS A 367 -8.73 -10.51 3.57
CA CYS A 367 -7.96 -11.74 3.30
C CYS A 367 -8.20 -12.32 1.89
N THR A 368 -9.23 -11.87 1.15
CA THR A 368 -9.58 -12.47 -0.16
C THR A 368 -9.69 -11.44 -1.29
N LEU A 369 -10.60 -10.46 -1.16
CA LEU A 369 -10.97 -9.56 -2.26
C LEU A 369 -10.05 -8.34 -2.39
N MET A 370 -9.42 -7.92 -1.29
CA MET A 370 -8.59 -6.71 -1.26
C MET A 370 -7.50 -6.75 -2.33
N LYS A 371 -6.95 -7.92 -2.67
CA LYS A 371 -5.93 -8.06 -3.72
C LYS A 371 -6.37 -7.60 -5.11
N TYR A 372 -7.67 -7.66 -5.42
CA TYR A 372 -8.23 -7.27 -6.71
C TYR A 372 -8.71 -5.81 -6.77
N CYS A 373 -8.75 -5.10 -5.63
CA CYS A 373 -9.30 -3.74 -5.57
C CYS A 373 -8.37 -2.66 -6.14
N GLY A 374 -7.13 -3.01 -6.48
CA GLY A 374 -6.16 -2.05 -6.97
C GLY A 374 -5.01 -2.71 -7.72
N SER A 375 -4.19 -1.88 -8.33
CA SER A 375 -2.90 -2.24 -8.92
C SER A 375 -1.95 -1.07 -8.71
N GLY A 376 -0.65 -1.36 -8.62
CA GLY A 376 0.36 -0.33 -8.48
C GLY A 376 1.68 -0.87 -7.93
N PRO A 377 2.72 -0.03 -7.93
CA PRO A 377 4.09 -0.45 -7.61
C PRO A 377 4.24 -1.01 -6.19
N PHE A 378 3.46 -0.51 -5.23
CA PHE A 378 3.46 -1.00 -3.83
C PHE A 378 2.31 -1.94 -3.51
N TRP A 379 1.32 -2.07 -4.40
CA TRP A 379 0.08 -2.77 -4.09
C TRP A 379 0.32 -4.24 -3.79
N SER A 380 1.10 -4.91 -4.63
CA SER A 380 1.42 -6.33 -4.46
C SER A 380 2.17 -6.61 -3.16
N THR A 381 3.10 -5.75 -2.76
CA THR A 381 3.85 -5.88 -1.50
C THR A 381 2.94 -5.64 -0.27
N LEU A 382 2.12 -4.60 -0.31
CA LEU A 382 1.20 -4.24 0.77
C LEU A 382 0.15 -5.35 1.00
N VAL A 383 -0.45 -5.82 -0.09
CA VAL A 383 -1.46 -6.87 -0.06
C VAL A 383 -0.86 -8.20 0.40
N LYS A 384 0.30 -8.63 -0.14
CA LYS A 384 0.95 -9.88 0.28
C LYS A 384 1.28 -9.89 1.77
N GLY A 385 1.82 -8.77 2.29
CA GLY A 385 2.08 -8.65 3.72
C GLY A 385 0.83 -8.79 4.60
N THR A 386 -0.33 -8.37 4.08
CA THR A 386 -1.62 -8.53 4.75
C THR A 386 -2.19 -9.94 4.59
N GLU A 387 -2.06 -10.52 3.39
CA GLU A 387 -2.52 -11.87 3.03
C GLU A 387 -1.80 -12.95 3.86
N ASP A 388 -0.46 -12.86 3.98
CA ASP A 388 0.34 -13.82 4.74
C ASP A 388 -0.08 -13.88 6.22
N VAL A 389 -0.33 -12.71 6.83
CA VAL A 389 -0.78 -12.57 8.21
C VAL A 389 -2.21 -13.08 8.38
N CYS A 390 -3.07 -12.80 7.39
CA CYS A 390 -4.44 -13.30 7.33
C CYS A 390 -4.49 -14.83 7.31
N ASP A 391 -3.74 -15.46 6.41
CA ASP A 391 -3.75 -16.91 6.22
C ASP A 391 -3.28 -17.66 7.49
N GLU A 392 -2.33 -17.09 8.24
CA GLU A 392 -1.83 -17.68 9.49
C GLU A 392 -2.75 -17.42 10.70
N TYR A 393 -3.36 -16.22 10.80
CA TYR A 393 -3.93 -15.71 12.06
C TYR A 393 -5.40 -15.27 12.01
N TRP A 394 -6.13 -15.49 10.92
CA TRP A 394 -7.56 -15.11 10.79
C TRP A 394 -8.44 -15.60 11.96
N TRP A 395 -8.23 -16.82 12.46
CA TRP A 395 -9.01 -17.41 13.54
C TRP A 395 -8.80 -16.67 14.87
N SER A 396 -7.58 -16.20 15.13
CA SER A 396 -7.23 -15.49 16.35
C SER A 396 -7.88 -14.10 16.39
N ALA A 397 -8.02 -13.47 15.22
CA ALA A 397 -8.74 -12.22 15.05
C ALA A 397 -10.25 -12.39 15.31
N LEU A 398 -10.88 -13.44 14.77
CA LEU A 398 -12.31 -13.72 14.99
C LEU A 398 -12.67 -14.03 16.45
N LEU A 399 -11.71 -14.55 17.22
CA LEU A 399 -11.87 -14.82 18.65
C LEU A 399 -11.44 -13.64 19.54
N TYR A 400 -10.93 -12.55 18.97
CA TYR A 400 -10.40 -11.38 19.70
C TYR A 400 -9.24 -11.73 20.67
N VAL A 401 -8.40 -12.70 20.32
CA VAL A 401 -7.27 -13.17 21.16
C VAL A 401 -5.89 -12.82 20.59
N GLN A 402 -5.83 -11.95 19.58
CA GLN A 402 -4.60 -11.55 18.89
C GLN A 402 -3.50 -11.06 19.83
N ASN A 403 -3.87 -10.35 20.90
CA ASN A 403 -2.94 -9.82 21.90
C ASN A 403 -2.22 -10.91 22.72
N TYR A 404 -2.81 -12.11 22.81
CA TYR A 404 -2.25 -13.23 23.57
C TYR A 404 -1.48 -14.21 22.68
N VAL A 405 -1.99 -14.46 21.47
CA VAL A 405 -1.41 -15.45 20.56
C VAL A 405 -0.23 -14.87 19.78
N ASN A 406 -0.36 -13.65 19.25
CA ASN A 406 0.61 -13.07 18.31
C ASN A 406 1.02 -11.64 18.66
N PRO A 407 1.63 -11.40 19.84
CA PRO A 407 1.97 -10.06 20.27
C PRO A 407 3.02 -9.35 19.39
N LYS A 408 3.76 -10.08 18.55
CA LYS A 408 4.84 -9.56 17.70
C LYS A 408 4.51 -9.51 16.20
N ARG A 409 3.37 -10.05 15.78
CA ARG A 409 2.95 -10.17 14.37
C ARG A 409 1.51 -9.68 14.17
N MET A 410 1.13 -8.64 14.90
CA MET A 410 -0.20 -8.03 14.82
C MET A 410 -0.45 -7.35 13.49
#